data_AF-A0A3T0CSZ3-F1
#
_entry.id   AF-A0A3T0CSZ3-F1
#
_cell.length_a   1.000
_cell.length_b   1.000
_cell.length_c   1.000
_cell.angle_alpha   90.00
_cell.angle_beta   90.00
_cell.angle_gamma   90.00
#
_symmetry.space_group_name_H-M   'P 1'
#
loop_
_entity.id
_entity.type
_entity.pdbx_description
1 polymer ?
#
loop_
_entity_poly.entity_id
_entity_poly.type
_entity_poly.pdbx_seq_one_letter_code
_entity_poly.pdbx_strand_id
1 'polypeptide(L)'
;MTAKDDDRKKAQILQGMLMDAMHAMKSLEEVEDLEQGADPRDQKSLVNRITGMTGSALRFAARSTDTSLRVGRALINSQDQLRMMLTAGQSLRDIREVAGLTLSEMSEALNLKDKSVLEAVENGTATLSFELILRLAALIARNDPIPFILRTTRNYNPEVWQILNDWGIGRLPLQFEREREFINIFRRHDDARNLSDEGFQKVLEFTRQSFEMSLHFVEEQEQTVAELREKYEGSAE
;
A
#
# COMPACT_ATOMS: atom_id res chain seq x y z
N MET A 1 -35.40 30.69 4.98
CA MET A 1 -34.14 31.20 4.38
C MET A 1 -34.14 30.78 2.92
N THR A 2 -34.15 31.74 1.99
CA THR A 2 -34.45 31.53 0.56
C THR A 2 -33.18 31.26 -0.26
N ALA A 3 -33.29 30.55 -1.38
CA ALA A 3 -32.18 30.18 -2.29
C ALA A 3 -31.22 31.33 -2.66
N LYS A 4 -31.71 32.58 -2.67
CA LYS A 4 -30.93 33.81 -2.93
C LYS A 4 -29.86 34.11 -1.86
N ASP A 5 -30.02 33.61 -0.64
CA ASP A 5 -29.01 33.73 0.43
C ASP A 5 -27.86 32.73 0.26
N ASP A 6 -28.11 31.59 -0.38
CA ASP A 6 -27.10 30.55 -0.59
C ASP A 6 -26.12 30.95 -1.70
N ASP A 7 -26.62 31.56 -2.78
CA ASP A 7 -25.79 32.09 -3.87
C ASP A 7 -24.91 33.27 -3.41
N ARG A 8 -25.42 34.12 -2.50
CA ARG A 8 -24.63 35.21 -1.89
C ARG A 8 -23.49 34.67 -1.04
N LYS A 9 -23.71 33.59 -0.29
CA LYS A 9 -22.66 32.93 0.50
C LYS A 9 -21.61 32.29 -0.39
N LYS A 10 -22.01 31.61 -1.46
CA LYS A 10 -21.08 31.03 -2.44
C LYS A 10 -20.22 32.10 -3.13
N ALA A 11 -20.81 33.24 -3.50
CA ALA A 11 -20.08 34.36 -4.08
C ALA A 11 -19.04 34.94 -3.11
N GLN A 12 -19.37 35.04 -1.82
CA GLN A 12 -18.43 35.52 -0.78
C GLN A 12 -17.28 34.54 -0.55
N ILE A 13 -17.55 33.24 -0.55
CA ILE A 13 -16.51 32.20 -0.42
C ILE A 13 -15.57 32.22 -1.62
N LEU A 14 -16.13 32.31 -2.83
CA LEU A 14 -15.35 32.37 -4.06
C LEU A 14 -14.47 33.63 -4.10
N GLN A 15 -15.00 34.78 -3.67
CA GLN A 15 -14.24 36.03 -3.57
C GLN A 15 -13.09 35.92 -2.57
N GLY A 16 -13.29 35.26 -1.42
CA GLY A 16 -12.23 35.00 -0.44
C GLY A 16 -11.11 34.14 -1.04
N MET A 17 -11.46 33.02 -1.69
CA MET A 17 -10.50 32.14 -2.35
C MET A 17 -9.70 32.84 -3.45
N LEU A 18 -10.33 33.75 -4.20
CA LEU A 18 -9.67 34.51 -5.27
C LEU A 18 -8.70 35.56 -4.72
N MET A 19 -9.06 36.23 -3.62
CA MET A 19 -8.17 37.18 -2.95
C MET A 19 -6.98 36.49 -2.33
N ASP A 20 -7.17 35.32 -1.72
CA ASP A 20 -6.08 34.50 -1.17
C ASP A 20 -5.13 34.03 -2.28
N ALA A 21 -5.67 33.62 -3.44
CA ALA A 21 -4.86 33.24 -4.60
C ALA A 21 -4.06 34.42 -5.18
N MET A 22 -4.64 35.63 -5.23
CA MET A 22 -3.91 36.82 -5.67
C MET A 22 -2.81 37.23 -4.68
N HIS A 23 -3.04 37.10 -3.37
CA HIS A 23 -2.02 37.35 -2.37
C HIS A 23 -0.88 36.33 -2.43
N ALA A 24 -1.20 35.05 -2.69
CA ALA A 24 -0.19 34.01 -2.89
C ALA A 24 0.67 34.26 -4.15
N MET A 25 0.05 34.65 -5.26
CA MET A 25 0.80 35.00 -6.49
C MET A 25 1.69 36.22 -6.30
N LYS A 26 1.21 37.26 -5.60
CA LYS A 26 2.04 38.43 -5.28
C LYS A 26 3.21 38.08 -4.36
N SER A 27 3.02 37.16 -3.42
CA SER A 27 4.10 36.68 -2.55
C SER A 27 5.15 35.86 -3.31
N LEU A 28 4.77 35.18 -4.40
CA LEU A 28 5.70 34.47 -5.28
C LEU A 28 6.51 35.44 -6.14
N GLU A 29 5.88 36.50 -6.65
CA GLU A 29 6.54 37.57 -7.42
C GLU A 29 7.55 38.33 -6.53
N GLU A 30 7.21 38.62 -5.27
CA GLU A 30 8.13 39.22 -4.29
C GLU A 30 9.31 38.28 -3.92
N VAL A 31 9.15 36.97 -4.07
CA VAL A 31 10.23 35.98 -3.85
C VAL A 31 11.13 35.86 -5.07
N GLU A 32 10.61 36.04 -6.28
CA GLU A 32 11.37 36.01 -7.53
C GLU A 32 12.28 37.26 -7.69
N ASP A 33 11.82 38.42 -7.21
CA ASP A 33 12.63 39.66 -7.13
C ASP A 33 13.79 39.58 -6.12
N LEU A 34 13.72 38.66 -5.15
CA LEU A 34 14.77 38.45 -4.14
C LEU A 34 15.90 37.51 -4.61
N GLU A 35 15.69 36.72 -5.67
CA GLU A 35 16.73 35.83 -6.21
C GLU A 35 17.73 36.54 -7.14
N GLN A 36 17.42 37.72 -7.67
CA GLN A 36 18.28 38.41 -8.66
C GLN A 36 19.33 39.37 -8.08
N GLY A 37 19.51 39.45 -6.75
CA GLY A 37 20.49 40.35 -6.14
C GLY A 37 21.04 39.87 -4.81
N ALA A 38 22.03 38.96 -4.83
CA ALA A 38 22.68 38.49 -3.60
C ALA A 38 24.18 38.86 -3.54
N ASP A 39 24.51 39.91 -2.77
CA ASP A 39 25.87 40.18 -2.23
C ASP A 39 26.18 39.14 -1.12
N PRO A 40 27.38 38.52 -1.09
CA PRO A 40 27.73 37.46 -0.13
C PRO A 40 27.72 37.83 1.37
N ARG A 41 27.45 39.09 1.74
CA ARG A 41 27.50 39.55 3.14
C ARG A 41 26.20 39.44 3.92
N ASP A 42 25.07 39.09 3.30
CA ASP A 42 23.75 39.03 3.96
C ASP A 42 23.32 37.65 4.51
N GLN A 43 24.09 36.59 4.22
CA GLN A 43 23.74 35.22 4.67
C GLN A 43 23.71 35.07 6.19
N LYS A 44 24.50 35.86 6.94
CA LYS A 44 24.47 35.87 8.42
C LYS A 44 23.20 36.54 8.99
N SER A 45 22.59 37.47 8.26
CA SER A 45 21.35 38.14 8.65
C SER A 45 20.13 37.24 8.42
N LEU A 46 20.14 36.47 7.32
CA LEU A 46 19.08 35.51 6.98
C LEU A 46 19.07 34.30 7.92
N VAL A 47 20.25 33.74 8.26
CA VAL A 47 20.34 32.65 9.24
C VAL A 47 19.82 33.09 10.61
N ASN A 48 20.15 34.31 11.07
CA ASN A 48 19.62 34.85 12.34
C ASN A 48 18.10 35.13 12.32
N ARG A 49 17.50 35.37 11.15
CA ARG A 49 16.03 35.52 11.01
C ARG A 49 15.32 34.16 11.00
N ILE A 50 15.94 33.12 10.45
CA ILE A 50 15.43 31.74 10.47
C ILE A 50 15.46 31.18 11.90
N THR A 51 16.52 31.41 12.68
CA THR A 51 16.56 31.03 14.12
C THR A 51 15.55 31.81 14.96
N GLY A 52 15.15 33.01 14.53
CA GLY A 52 14.08 33.80 15.17
C GLY A 52 12.66 33.28 14.89
N MET A 53 12.45 32.56 13.78
CA MET A 53 11.14 32.01 13.40
C MET A 53 10.83 30.66 14.04
N THR A 54 11.84 29.85 14.36
CA THR A 54 11.64 28.56 15.07
C THR A 54 11.10 28.76 16.50
N GLY A 55 11.37 29.90 17.15
CA GLY A 55 10.90 30.21 18.51
C GLY A 55 9.48 30.79 18.64
N SER A 56 8.84 31.18 17.53
CA SER A 56 7.51 31.82 17.54
C SER A 56 6.41 30.91 16.97
N ALA A 57 6.73 30.04 16.00
CA ALA A 57 5.78 29.02 15.52
C ALA A 57 5.41 27.98 16.60
N LEU A 58 6.39 27.62 17.45
CA LEU A 58 6.19 26.74 18.61
C LEU A 58 5.25 27.33 19.68
N ARG A 59 5.18 28.68 19.81
CA ARG A 59 4.28 29.35 20.76
C ARG A 59 2.88 29.59 20.21
N PHE A 60 2.72 29.68 18.90
CA PHE A 60 1.39 29.76 18.28
C PHE A 60 0.66 28.40 18.30
N ALA A 61 1.41 27.29 18.29
CA ALA A 61 0.89 25.93 18.46
C ALA A 61 0.26 25.67 19.84
N ALA A 62 0.61 26.45 20.87
CA ALA A 62 0.15 26.23 22.25
C ALA A 62 -1.25 26.81 22.57
N ARG A 63 -1.90 27.54 21.64
CA ARG A 63 -3.18 28.23 21.91
C ARG A 63 -4.38 27.72 21.11
N SER A 64 -4.23 26.65 20.33
CA SER A 64 -5.36 25.96 19.70
C SER A 64 -5.24 24.46 19.90
N THR A 65 -5.92 23.95 20.93
CA THR A 65 -5.85 22.55 21.36
C THR A 65 -6.29 21.58 20.26
N ASP A 66 -7.18 21.99 19.35
CA ASP A 66 -7.73 21.08 18.34
C ASP A 66 -6.91 21.08 17.01
N THR A 67 -6.36 22.22 16.59
CA THR A 67 -5.57 22.31 15.36
C THR A 67 -4.15 21.75 15.54
N SER A 68 -3.54 21.95 16.70
CA SER A 68 -2.22 21.39 17.04
C SER A 68 -2.23 19.86 17.10
N LEU A 69 -3.31 19.26 17.62
CA LEU A 69 -3.49 17.80 17.63
C LEU A 69 -3.66 17.22 16.22
N ARG A 70 -4.39 17.90 15.34
CA ARG A 70 -4.57 17.46 13.94
C ARG A 70 -3.27 17.52 13.14
N VAL A 71 -2.50 18.59 13.30
CA VAL A 71 -1.17 18.73 12.65
C VAL A 71 -0.18 17.71 13.21
N GLY A 72 -0.15 17.51 14.53
CA GLY A 72 0.67 16.45 15.15
C GLY A 72 0.30 15.05 14.67
N ARG A 73 -1.00 14.75 14.55
CA ARG A 73 -1.49 13.47 14.04
C ARG A 73 -1.18 13.27 12.55
N ALA A 74 -1.29 14.31 11.73
CA ALA A 74 -0.93 14.24 10.32
C ALA A 74 0.58 13.98 10.11
N LEU A 75 1.44 14.61 10.94
CA LEU A 75 2.89 14.39 10.92
C LEU A 75 3.29 12.98 11.39
N ILE A 76 2.60 12.44 12.40
CA ILE A 76 2.84 11.05 12.85
C ILE A 76 2.40 10.07 11.77
N ASN A 77 1.20 10.26 11.18
CA ASN A 77 0.70 9.42 10.11
C ASN A 77 1.62 9.42 8.88
N SER A 78 2.21 10.56 8.52
CA SER A 78 3.14 10.64 7.39
C SER A 78 4.48 9.97 7.69
N GLN A 79 4.99 10.04 8.93
CA GLN A 79 6.18 9.29 9.34
C GLN A 79 5.94 7.78 9.33
N ASP A 80 4.80 7.33 9.83
CA ASP A 80 4.42 5.92 9.82
C ASP A 80 4.22 5.42 8.38
N GLN A 81 3.62 6.24 7.51
CA GLN A 81 3.50 5.93 6.09
C GLN A 81 4.87 5.79 5.41
N LEU A 82 5.81 6.70 5.66
CA LEU A 82 7.17 6.61 5.11
C LEU A 82 7.91 5.36 5.59
N ARG A 83 7.75 4.99 6.87
CA ARG A 83 8.30 3.72 7.41
C ARG A 83 7.70 2.51 6.71
N MET A 84 6.38 2.49 6.53
CA MET A 84 5.69 1.41 5.82
C MET A 84 6.13 1.32 4.36
N MET A 85 6.36 2.47 3.70
CA MET A 85 6.89 2.53 2.33
C MET A 85 8.33 2.02 2.26
N LEU A 86 9.19 2.38 3.22
CA LEU A 86 10.55 1.86 3.31
C LEU A 86 10.58 0.34 3.47
N THR A 87 9.78 -0.20 4.39
CA THR A 87 9.67 -1.66 4.58
C THR A 87 9.09 -2.34 3.34
N ALA A 88 8.10 -1.73 2.69
CA ALA A 88 7.54 -2.25 1.44
C ALA A 88 8.55 -2.20 0.28
N GLY A 89 9.41 -1.19 0.22
CA GLY A 89 10.48 -1.04 -0.76
C GLY A 89 11.56 -2.12 -0.59
N GLN A 90 12.01 -2.32 0.65
CA GLN A 90 12.93 -3.41 1.00
C GLN A 90 12.33 -4.78 0.66
N SER A 91 11.06 -5.02 1.01
CA SER A 91 10.39 -6.26 0.66
C SER A 91 10.29 -6.46 -0.86
N LEU A 92 10.08 -5.41 -1.64
CA LEU A 92 10.04 -5.49 -3.10
C LEU A 92 11.42 -5.85 -3.68
N ARG A 93 12.48 -5.25 -3.12
CA ARG A 93 13.86 -5.57 -3.46
C ARG A 93 14.20 -7.03 -3.15
N ASP A 94 13.84 -7.52 -1.96
CA ASP A 94 14.07 -8.93 -1.58
C ASP A 94 13.35 -9.87 -2.54
N ILE A 95 12.10 -9.57 -2.87
CA ILE A 95 11.30 -10.34 -3.84
C ILE A 95 11.96 -10.37 -5.22
N ARG A 96 12.49 -9.23 -5.68
CA ARG A 96 13.22 -9.13 -6.96
C ARG A 96 14.49 -9.99 -6.93
N GLU A 97 15.28 -9.90 -5.86
CA GLU A 97 16.53 -10.65 -5.71
C GLU A 97 16.27 -12.17 -5.61
N VAL A 98 15.22 -12.58 -4.89
CA VAL A 98 14.76 -13.98 -4.82
C VAL A 98 14.30 -14.50 -6.18
N ALA A 99 13.70 -13.64 -7.01
CA ALA A 99 13.33 -13.98 -8.37
C ALA A 99 14.54 -14.05 -9.34
N GLY A 100 15.76 -13.76 -8.87
CA GLY A 100 16.97 -13.76 -9.68
C GLY A 100 17.05 -12.59 -10.66
N LEU A 101 16.28 -11.51 -10.43
CA LEU A 101 16.22 -10.36 -11.31
C LEU A 101 17.10 -9.21 -10.81
N THR A 102 17.83 -8.58 -11.72
CA THR A 102 18.43 -7.27 -11.47
C THR A 102 17.38 -6.15 -11.55
N LEU A 103 17.68 -4.99 -10.98
CA LEU A 103 16.80 -3.81 -11.08
C LEU A 103 16.53 -3.43 -12.54
N SER A 104 17.53 -3.57 -13.42
CA SER A 104 17.38 -3.28 -14.85
C SER A 104 16.46 -4.29 -15.54
N GLU A 105 16.64 -5.59 -15.32
CA GLU A 105 15.81 -6.63 -15.93
C GLU A 105 14.36 -6.54 -15.48
N MET A 106 14.13 -6.26 -14.20
CA MET A 106 12.78 -6.05 -13.68
C MET A 106 12.14 -4.79 -14.26
N SER A 107 12.88 -3.68 -14.35
CA SER A 107 12.39 -2.44 -14.96
C SER A 107 12.01 -2.63 -16.44
N GLU A 108 12.81 -3.40 -17.18
CA GLU A 108 12.55 -3.77 -18.57
C GLU A 108 11.32 -4.69 -18.70
N ALA A 109 11.21 -5.71 -17.85
CA ALA A 109 10.04 -6.60 -17.81
C ALA A 109 8.73 -5.87 -17.46
N LEU A 110 8.81 -4.80 -16.66
CA LEU A 110 7.69 -3.93 -16.32
C LEU A 110 7.39 -2.86 -17.39
N ASN A 111 8.21 -2.77 -18.44
CA ASN A 111 8.15 -1.77 -19.49
C ASN A 111 8.14 -0.33 -18.94
N LEU A 112 9.06 -0.05 -18.02
CA LEU A 112 9.26 1.28 -17.45
C LEU A 112 10.14 2.13 -18.37
N LYS A 113 9.71 3.37 -18.64
CA LYS A 113 10.50 4.34 -19.42
C LYS A 113 11.73 4.82 -18.66
N ASP A 114 11.62 4.94 -17.33
CA ASP A 114 12.67 5.41 -16.45
C ASP A 114 12.94 4.38 -15.36
N LYS A 115 14.20 3.90 -15.29
CA LYS A 115 14.66 2.92 -14.32
C LYS A 115 14.75 3.49 -12.90
N SER A 116 14.91 4.82 -12.78
CA SER A 116 15.00 5.51 -11.49
C SER A 116 13.71 5.38 -10.67
N VAL A 117 12.57 5.17 -11.33
CA VAL A 117 11.27 4.98 -10.68
C VAL A 117 11.28 3.73 -9.81
N LEU A 118 11.81 2.61 -10.33
CA LEU A 118 11.86 1.37 -9.56
C LEU A 118 12.85 1.47 -8.40
N GLU A 119 13.98 2.15 -8.60
CA GLU A 119 14.95 2.43 -7.55
C GLU A 119 14.37 3.30 -6.43
N ALA A 120 13.64 4.36 -6.79
CA ALA A 120 12.95 5.22 -5.82
C ALA A 120 11.87 4.45 -5.03
N VAL A 121 11.18 3.51 -5.68
CA VAL A 121 10.22 2.63 -4.99
C VAL A 121 10.91 1.67 -4.02
N GLU A 122 11.99 0.99 -4.44
CA GLU A 122 12.76 0.09 -3.58
C GLU A 122 13.38 0.82 -2.37
N ASN A 123 13.71 2.10 -2.53
CA ASN A 123 14.19 2.98 -1.47
C ASN A 123 13.07 3.64 -0.64
N GLY A 124 11.79 3.34 -0.90
CA GLY A 124 10.64 3.88 -0.18
C GLY A 124 10.38 5.37 -0.39
N THR A 125 10.97 5.98 -1.42
CA THR A 125 10.82 7.42 -1.73
C THR A 125 9.76 7.71 -2.79
N ALA A 126 9.28 6.67 -3.50
CA ALA A 126 8.20 6.78 -4.48
C ALA A 126 7.08 5.76 -4.23
N THR A 127 5.87 6.12 -4.65
CA THR A 127 4.69 5.24 -4.61
C THR A 127 4.56 4.41 -5.88
N LEU A 128 3.93 3.23 -5.78
CA LEU A 128 3.54 2.43 -6.94
C LEU A 128 2.13 2.79 -7.42
N SER A 129 1.96 2.97 -8.73
CA SER A 129 0.63 3.03 -9.33
C SER A 129 -0.05 1.66 -9.26
N PHE A 130 -1.38 1.62 -9.17
CA PHE A 130 -2.11 0.34 -9.11
C PHE A 130 -1.84 -0.54 -10.33
N GLU A 131 -1.75 0.05 -11.52
CA GLU A 131 -1.34 -0.66 -12.74
C GLU A 131 0.03 -1.32 -12.59
N LEU A 132 1.03 -0.59 -12.04
CA LEU A 132 2.36 -1.14 -11.83
C LEU A 132 2.35 -2.26 -10.80
N ILE A 133 1.50 -2.19 -9.77
CA ILE A 133 1.27 -3.29 -8.82
C ILE A 133 0.74 -4.53 -9.53
N LEU A 134 -0.20 -4.38 -10.47
CA LEU A 134 -0.71 -5.50 -11.26
C LEU A 134 0.36 -6.10 -12.18
N ARG A 135 1.18 -5.27 -12.83
CA ARG A 135 2.32 -5.74 -13.65
C ARG A 135 3.36 -6.48 -12.80
N LEU A 136 3.67 -5.96 -11.62
CA LEU A 136 4.55 -6.59 -10.64
C LEU A 136 4.03 -7.95 -10.17
N ALA A 137 2.73 -8.03 -9.88
CA ALA A 137 2.09 -9.27 -9.50
C ALA A 137 2.18 -10.33 -10.62
N ALA A 138 1.97 -9.91 -11.87
CA ALA A 138 2.10 -10.80 -13.02
C ALA A 138 3.55 -11.27 -13.24
N LEU A 139 4.54 -10.42 -12.94
CA LEU A 139 5.95 -10.74 -13.13
C LEU A 139 6.49 -11.67 -12.02
N ILE A 140 6.24 -11.34 -10.75
CA ILE A 140 6.95 -11.99 -9.62
C ILE A 140 6.04 -12.85 -8.75
N ALA A 141 4.74 -12.57 -8.68
CA ALA A 141 3.83 -13.31 -7.81
C ALA A 141 3.24 -14.56 -8.51
N ARG A 142 4.12 -15.45 -9.01
CA ARG A 142 3.71 -16.69 -9.72
C ARG A 142 2.79 -17.59 -8.91
N ASN A 143 3.04 -17.66 -7.60
CA ASN A 143 2.35 -18.58 -6.71
C ASN A 143 1.00 -18.02 -6.23
N ASP A 144 0.95 -16.75 -5.81
CA ASP A 144 -0.29 -16.10 -5.40
C ASP A 144 -0.25 -14.56 -5.58
N PRO A 145 -0.84 -14.01 -6.66
CA PRO A 145 -0.81 -12.59 -6.94
C PRO A 145 -1.77 -11.77 -6.06
N ILE A 146 -2.81 -12.37 -5.50
CA ILE A 146 -3.86 -11.62 -4.80
C ILE A 146 -3.34 -11.03 -3.48
N PRO A 147 -2.74 -11.81 -2.54
CA PRO A 147 -2.17 -11.26 -1.33
C PRO A 147 -1.08 -10.21 -1.60
N PHE A 148 -0.31 -10.39 -2.67
CA PHE A 148 0.68 -9.42 -3.11
C PHE A 148 0.01 -8.10 -3.50
N ILE A 149 -0.99 -8.12 -4.39
CA ILE A 149 -1.71 -6.92 -4.83
C ILE A 149 -2.33 -6.19 -3.64
N LEU A 150 -3.01 -6.91 -2.74
CA LEU A 150 -3.68 -6.31 -1.58
C LEU A 150 -2.68 -5.67 -0.62
N ARG A 151 -1.60 -6.38 -0.28
CA ARG A 151 -0.55 -5.88 0.62
C ARG A 151 0.17 -4.67 0.03
N THR A 152 0.57 -4.77 -1.24
CA THR A 152 1.29 -3.69 -1.93
C THR A 152 0.40 -2.48 -2.13
N THR A 153 -0.88 -2.66 -2.48
CA THR A 153 -1.84 -1.56 -2.60
C THR A 153 -2.02 -0.86 -1.25
N ARG A 154 -2.21 -1.62 -0.17
CA ARG A 154 -2.34 -1.06 1.18
C ARG A 154 -1.12 -0.23 1.61
N ASN A 155 0.09 -0.67 1.25
CA ASN A 155 1.32 -0.02 1.69
C ASN A 155 1.68 1.22 0.84
N TYR A 156 1.43 1.19 -0.47
CA TYR A 156 1.82 2.26 -1.39
C TYR A 156 0.68 3.21 -1.76
N ASN A 157 -0.57 2.77 -1.70
CA ASN A 157 -1.73 3.55 -2.10
C ASN A 157 -2.92 3.33 -1.14
N PRO A 158 -2.92 3.99 0.03
CA PRO A 158 -3.96 3.82 1.05
C PRO A 158 -5.34 4.26 0.56
N GLU A 159 -5.42 5.24 -0.36
CA GLU A 159 -6.69 5.71 -0.93
C GLU A 159 -7.33 4.62 -1.80
N VAL A 160 -6.55 4.01 -2.71
CA VAL A 160 -7.04 2.88 -3.51
C VAL A 160 -7.41 1.70 -2.63
N TRP A 161 -6.65 1.45 -1.55
CA TRP A 161 -7.02 0.41 -0.58
C TRP A 161 -8.38 0.67 0.09
N GLN A 162 -8.71 1.91 0.46
CA GLN A 162 -10.02 2.24 1.02
C GLN A 162 -11.14 1.92 0.02
N ILE A 163 -10.99 2.30 -1.24
CA ILE A 163 -11.98 2.00 -2.30
C ILE A 163 -12.18 0.49 -2.46
N LEU A 164 -11.08 -0.29 -2.50
CA LEU A 164 -11.15 -1.75 -2.61
C LEU A 164 -11.80 -2.39 -1.37
N ASN A 165 -11.50 -1.85 -0.18
CA ASN A 165 -12.06 -2.33 1.08
C ASN A 165 -13.57 -2.04 1.18
N ASP A 166 -14.01 -0.87 0.72
CA ASP A 166 -15.42 -0.48 0.64
C ASP A 166 -16.21 -1.38 -0.33
N TRP A 167 -15.55 -1.86 -1.39
CA TRP A 167 -16.09 -2.87 -2.31
C TRP A 167 -16.07 -4.30 -1.74
N GLY A 168 -15.59 -4.49 -0.52
CA GLY A 168 -15.63 -5.77 0.19
C GLY A 168 -14.42 -6.68 -0.04
N ILE A 169 -13.39 -6.23 -0.75
CA ILE A 169 -12.19 -7.04 -1.04
C ILE A 169 -11.39 -7.36 0.23
N GLY A 170 -11.52 -6.55 1.29
CA GLY A 170 -10.92 -6.82 2.60
C GLY A 170 -11.56 -8.00 3.36
N ARG A 171 -12.71 -8.53 2.90
CA ARG A 171 -13.45 -9.61 3.55
C ARG A 171 -13.40 -10.90 2.73
N LEU A 172 -12.19 -11.40 2.45
CA LEU A 172 -12.01 -12.72 1.83
C LEU A 172 -12.51 -13.79 2.81
N PRO A 173 -13.57 -14.56 2.49
CA PRO A 173 -14.05 -15.60 3.38
C PRO A 173 -13.00 -16.72 3.55
N LEU A 174 -12.97 -17.36 4.72
CA LEU A 174 -12.05 -18.47 5.02
C LEU A 174 -12.12 -19.61 3.98
N GLN A 175 -13.29 -19.81 3.37
CA GLN A 175 -13.46 -20.79 2.28
C GLN A 175 -12.63 -20.41 1.04
N PHE A 176 -12.61 -19.13 0.66
CA PHE A 176 -11.78 -18.66 -0.44
C PHE A 176 -10.28 -18.78 -0.14
N GLU A 177 -9.87 -18.60 1.12
CA GLU A 177 -8.49 -18.89 1.53
C GLU A 177 -8.12 -20.36 1.31
N ARG A 178 -8.98 -21.27 1.75
CA ARG A 178 -8.77 -22.72 1.57
C ARG A 178 -8.73 -23.12 0.10
N GLU A 179 -9.67 -22.63 -0.72
CA GLU A 179 -9.69 -22.88 -2.17
C GLU A 179 -8.43 -22.38 -2.87
N ARG A 180 -7.90 -21.22 -2.45
CA ARG A 180 -6.66 -20.66 -2.99
C ARG A 180 -5.45 -21.53 -2.70
N GLU A 181 -5.34 -22.14 -1.52
CA GLU A 181 -4.20 -23.01 -1.20
C GLU A 181 -4.10 -24.18 -2.20
N PHE A 182 -5.23 -24.76 -2.63
CA PHE A 182 -5.23 -25.79 -3.68
C PHE A 182 -4.76 -25.25 -5.04
N ILE A 183 -5.24 -24.08 -5.43
CA ILE A 183 -4.81 -23.43 -6.68
C ILE A 183 -3.31 -23.10 -6.62
N ASN A 184 -2.80 -22.70 -5.46
CA ASN A 184 -1.41 -22.35 -5.25
C ASN A 184 -0.49 -23.57 -5.40
N ILE A 185 -0.91 -24.78 -5.00
CA ILE A 185 -0.17 -26.02 -5.26
C ILE A 185 0.06 -26.20 -6.76
N PHE A 186 -1.00 -26.06 -7.57
CA PHE A 186 -0.88 -26.15 -9.03
C PHE A 186 0.02 -25.04 -9.59
N ARG A 187 -0.17 -23.79 -9.16
CA ARG A 187 0.58 -22.64 -9.69
C ARG A 187 2.07 -22.67 -9.38
N ARG A 188 2.48 -23.31 -8.29
CA ARG A 188 3.88 -23.48 -7.86
C ARG A 188 4.70 -24.40 -8.76
N HIS A 189 4.06 -25.20 -9.61
CA HIS A 189 4.74 -26.22 -10.40
C HIS A 189 4.64 -25.89 -11.88
N ASP A 190 5.68 -25.26 -12.43
CA ASP A 190 5.72 -24.86 -13.85
C ASP A 190 5.62 -26.07 -14.79
N ASP A 191 6.12 -27.24 -14.38
CA ASP A 191 5.99 -28.49 -15.13
C ASP A 191 4.52 -28.85 -15.41
N ALA A 192 3.62 -28.54 -14.48
CA ALA A 192 2.20 -28.83 -14.64
C ALA A 192 1.56 -28.02 -15.78
N ARG A 193 2.13 -26.87 -16.17
CA ARG A 193 1.67 -26.03 -17.28
C ARG A 193 2.16 -26.53 -18.65
N ASN A 194 3.21 -27.34 -18.67
CA ASN A 194 3.82 -27.87 -19.89
C ASN A 194 3.33 -29.30 -20.21
N LEU A 195 2.44 -29.85 -19.40
CA LEU A 195 1.85 -31.17 -19.64
C LEU A 195 1.01 -31.15 -20.92
N SER A 196 1.00 -32.28 -21.63
CA SER A 196 -0.02 -32.54 -22.65
C SER A 196 -1.38 -32.66 -21.99
N ASP A 197 -2.46 -32.46 -22.75
CA ASP A 197 -3.83 -32.62 -22.25
C ASP A 197 -4.05 -33.98 -21.59
N GLU A 198 -3.49 -35.05 -22.18
CA GLU A 198 -3.55 -36.40 -21.61
C GLU A 198 -2.78 -36.52 -20.30
N GLY A 199 -1.59 -35.92 -20.22
CA GLY A 199 -0.77 -35.90 -19.00
C GLY A 199 -1.45 -35.12 -17.88
N PHE A 200 -2.03 -33.96 -18.20
CA PHE A 200 -2.79 -33.14 -17.26
C PHE A 200 -4.00 -33.90 -16.74
N GLN A 201 -4.73 -34.60 -17.60
CA GLN A 201 -5.89 -35.39 -17.21
C GLN A 201 -5.52 -36.51 -16.23
N LYS A 202 -4.39 -37.20 -16.43
CA LYS A 202 -3.89 -38.23 -15.51
C LYS A 202 -3.54 -37.66 -14.14
N VAL A 203 -2.85 -36.51 -14.10
CA VAL A 203 -2.52 -35.82 -12.84
C VAL A 203 -3.78 -35.37 -12.11
N LEU A 204 -4.77 -34.85 -12.84
CA LEU A 204 -6.04 -34.40 -12.29
C LEU A 204 -6.83 -35.57 -11.67
N GLU A 205 -6.90 -36.71 -12.36
CA GLU A 205 -7.56 -37.92 -11.86
C GLU A 205 -6.87 -38.46 -10.60
N PHE A 206 -5.54 -38.56 -10.62
CA PHE A 206 -4.77 -38.97 -9.46
C PHE A 206 -4.99 -38.04 -8.25
N THR A 207 -5.03 -36.73 -8.49
CA THR A 207 -5.25 -35.73 -7.43
C THR A 207 -6.66 -35.85 -6.85
N ARG A 208 -7.69 -36.11 -7.67
CA ARG A 208 -9.05 -36.36 -7.18
C ARG A 208 -9.10 -37.58 -6.25
N GLN A 209 -8.56 -38.72 -6.68
CA GLN A 209 -8.54 -39.94 -5.88
C GLN A 209 -7.74 -39.76 -4.58
N SER A 210 -6.58 -39.11 -4.66
CA SER A 210 -5.75 -38.81 -3.48
C SER A 210 -6.47 -37.88 -2.50
N PHE A 211 -7.22 -36.90 -3.02
CA PHE A 211 -8.00 -35.97 -2.21
C PHE A 211 -9.17 -36.67 -1.51
N GLU A 212 -9.93 -37.50 -2.22
CA GLU A 212 -11.01 -38.32 -1.64
C GLU A 212 -10.49 -39.25 -0.53
N MET A 213 -9.36 -39.92 -0.78
CA MET A 213 -8.71 -40.75 0.22
C MET A 213 -8.23 -39.94 1.43
N SER A 214 -7.68 -38.75 1.21
CA SER A 214 -7.27 -37.86 2.31
C SER A 214 -8.46 -37.41 3.15
N LEU A 215 -9.60 -37.09 2.52
CA LEU A 215 -10.84 -36.74 3.24
C LEU A 215 -11.32 -37.90 4.11
N HIS A 216 -11.32 -39.12 3.59
CA HIS A 216 -11.71 -40.32 4.35
C HIS A 216 -10.83 -40.51 5.60
N PHE A 217 -9.50 -40.38 5.47
CA PHE A 217 -8.60 -40.51 6.63
C PHE A 217 -8.76 -39.40 7.66
N VAL A 218 -8.97 -38.16 7.22
CA VAL A 218 -9.18 -37.02 8.13
C VAL A 218 -10.51 -37.18 8.87
N GLU A 219 -11.57 -37.62 8.19
CA GLU A 219 -12.87 -37.88 8.81
C GLU A 219 -12.77 -38.96 9.89
N GLU A 220 -12.11 -40.08 9.59
CA GLU A 220 -11.88 -41.17 10.56
C GLU A 220 -11.07 -40.70 11.79
N GLN A 221 -10.04 -39.87 11.57
CA GLN A 221 -9.26 -39.28 12.65
C GLN A 221 -10.08 -38.32 13.51
N GLU A 222 -10.90 -37.45 12.90
CA GLU A 222 -11.75 -36.51 13.62
C GLU A 222 -12.79 -37.25 14.48
N GLN A 223 -13.37 -38.33 13.97
CA GLN A 223 -14.29 -39.20 14.72
C GLN A 223 -13.58 -39.85 15.92
N THR A 224 -12.40 -40.46 15.69
CA THR A 224 -11.62 -41.10 16.76
C THR A 224 -11.25 -40.10 17.86
N VAL A 225 -10.85 -38.88 17.49
CA VAL A 225 -10.52 -37.82 18.45
C VAL A 225 -11.76 -37.35 19.22
N ALA A 226 -12.91 -37.24 18.57
CA ALA A 226 -14.17 -36.89 19.24
C ALA A 226 -14.58 -37.94 20.27
N GLU A 227 -14.53 -39.22 19.92
CA GLU A 227 -14.83 -40.34 20.82
C GLU A 227 -13.88 -40.37 22.04
N LEU A 228 -12.59 -40.14 21.82
CA LEU A 228 -11.61 -40.05 22.91
C LEU A 228 -11.92 -38.87 23.83
N ARG A 229 -12.23 -37.68 23.29
CA ARG A 229 -12.57 -36.50 24.09
C ARG A 229 -13.80 -36.75 24.96
N GLU A 230 -14.87 -37.30 24.39
CA GLU A 230 -16.09 -37.63 25.13
C GLU A 230 -15.82 -38.62 26.28
N LYS A 231 -14.98 -39.63 26.04
CA LYS A 231 -14.57 -40.60 27.06
C LYS A 231 -13.76 -39.97 28.20
N TYR A 232 -12.88 -39.01 27.92
CA TYR A 232 -12.07 -38.34 28.93
C TYR A 232 -12.85 -37.27 29.70
N GLU A 233 -13.75 -36.54 29.05
CA GLU A 233 -14.60 -35.53 29.69
C GLU A 233 -15.70 -36.17 30.55
N GLY A 234 -16.32 -37.27 30.09
CA GLY A 234 -17.29 -38.04 30.87
C GLY A 234 -16.69 -38.88 32.00
N SER A 235 -15.36 -38.98 32.10
CA SER A 235 -14.66 -39.62 33.23
C SER A 235 -14.20 -38.62 34.30
N ALA A 236 -14.41 -37.32 34.08
CA ALA A 236 -14.03 -36.23 34.98
C ALA A 236 -15.22 -35.65 35.79
N GLU A 237 -16.44 -36.15 35.56
CA GLU A 237 -17.63 -35.98 36.40
C GLU A 237 -17.89 -37.24 37.25
#